data_AF-A0A7W0QTS1-F1
#
_entry.id   AF-A0A7W0QTS1-F1
#
_cell.length_a   1.000
_cell.length_b   1.000
_cell.length_c   1.000
_cell.angle_alpha   90.00
_cell.angle_beta   90.00
_cell.angle_gamma   90.00
#
_symmetry.space_group_name_H-M   'P 1'
#
loop_
_entity.id
_entity.type
_entity.pdbx_description
1 polymer ?
#
loop_
_entity_poly.entity_id
_entity_poly.type
_entity_poly.pdbx_seq_one_letter_code
_entity_poly.pdbx_strand_id
1 'polypeptide(L)'
;MRVREDVCEIVKDGQLSFVRYATLFPSPRTERVSPGQLVAVATAPDGSDAVVWRWYDAVVLGEEAGLIRMWEPSHGEILAQPRRTHRCPQVGTRAYLSSGLPGADWWVAGGAADTAEDAAVELDEVERLYTERDLWHSLI
;
A
#
# COMPACT_ATOMS: atom_id res chain seq x y z
N MET A 1 -5.03 -12.14 -2.21
CA MET A 1 -3.67 -11.81 -2.68
C MET A 1 -2.71 -12.93 -2.29
N ARG A 2 -2.14 -13.65 -3.27
CA ARG A 2 -0.97 -14.53 -3.10
C ARG A 2 0.22 -13.86 -3.78
N VAL A 3 1.33 -13.71 -3.07
CA VAL A 3 2.51 -13.04 -3.63
C VAL A 3 3.59 -14.07 -3.91
N ARG A 4 4.36 -13.85 -4.97
CA ARG A 4 5.66 -14.47 -5.27
C ARG A 4 6.69 -13.34 -5.29
N GLU A 5 7.96 -13.67 -5.18
CA GLU A 5 9.02 -12.65 -5.10
C GLU A 5 9.00 -11.67 -6.29
N ASP A 6 8.54 -12.10 -7.47
CA ASP A 6 8.51 -11.28 -8.69
C ASP A 6 7.10 -10.83 -9.15
N VAL A 7 6.03 -11.47 -8.65
CA VAL A 7 4.65 -11.19 -9.07
C VAL A 7 3.67 -11.20 -7.90
N CYS A 8 2.69 -10.29 -7.97
CA CYS A 8 1.56 -10.18 -7.05
C CYS A 8 0.30 -10.74 -7.71
N GLU A 9 -0.39 -11.68 -7.05
CA GLU A 9 -1.75 -12.08 -7.46
C GLU A 9 -2.77 -11.08 -6.90
N ILE A 10 -3.37 -10.30 -7.79
CA ILE A 10 -4.39 -9.31 -7.47
C ILE A 10 -5.76 -9.78 -7.94
N VAL A 11 -6.82 -9.17 -7.41
CA VAL A 11 -8.17 -9.26 -8.00
C VAL A 11 -8.40 -7.97 -8.80
N LYS A 12 -8.63 -8.10 -10.11
CA LYS A 12 -8.97 -7.01 -11.04
C LYS A 12 -10.26 -7.41 -11.76
N ASP A 13 -11.29 -6.56 -11.71
CA ASP A 13 -12.60 -6.83 -12.30
C ASP A 13 -13.22 -8.18 -11.86
N GLY A 14 -12.99 -8.58 -10.61
CA GLY A 14 -13.45 -9.86 -10.05
C GLY A 14 -12.68 -11.09 -10.56
N GLN A 15 -11.63 -10.91 -11.36
CA GLN A 15 -10.75 -11.98 -11.84
C GLN A 15 -9.37 -11.92 -11.18
N LEU A 16 -8.77 -13.09 -10.94
CA LEU A 16 -7.40 -13.17 -10.43
C LEU A 16 -6.41 -12.90 -11.57
N SER A 17 -5.48 -11.99 -11.36
CA SER A 17 -4.40 -11.64 -12.30
C SER A 17 -3.04 -11.60 -11.60
N PHE A 18 -1.96 -11.90 -12.31
CA PHE A 18 -0.59 -11.80 -11.80
C PHE A 18 0.11 -10.59 -12.40
N VAL A 19 0.54 -9.67 -11.54
CA VAL A 19 1.12 -8.39 -11.94
C VAL A 19 2.50 -8.23 -11.31
N ARG A 20 3.47 -7.74 -12.10
CA ARG A 20 4.84 -7.50 -11.62
C ARG A 20 4.91 -6.24 -10.78
N TYR A 21 5.86 -6.19 -9.85
CA TYR A 21 6.23 -4.93 -9.19
C TYR A 21 7.02 -4.05 -10.16
N ALA A 22 6.75 -2.74 -10.15
CA ALA A 22 7.62 -1.77 -10.81
C ALA A 22 9.05 -1.85 -10.22
N THR A 23 10.09 -1.59 -11.02
CA THR A 23 11.50 -1.83 -10.62
C THR A 23 11.95 -0.94 -9.46
N LEU A 24 11.32 0.21 -9.27
CA LEU A 24 11.55 1.09 -8.11
C LEU A 24 10.95 0.56 -6.80
N PHE A 25 10.08 -0.45 -6.87
CA PHE A 25 9.48 -1.08 -5.69
C PHE A 25 10.21 -2.37 -5.35
N PRO A 26 10.76 -2.50 -4.13
CA PRO A 26 11.40 -3.74 -3.73
C PRO A 26 10.37 -4.87 -3.73
N SER A 27 10.72 -5.94 -4.44
CA SER A 27 10.06 -7.24 -4.35
C SER A 27 9.85 -7.63 -2.88
N PRO A 28 8.60 -7.81 -2.43
CA PRO A 28 8.36 -8.28 -1.09
C PRO A 28 8.86 -9.71 -0.95
N ARG A 29 9.55 -9.99 0.17
CA ARG A 29 9.82 -11.38 0.55
C ARG A 29 8.48 -12.07 0.75
N THR A 30 8.30 -13.25 0.16
CA THR A 30 7.01 -13.95 0.16
C THR A 30 6.52 -14.28 1.58
N GLU A 31 7.45 -14.45 2.51
CA GLU A 31 7.23 -14.67 3.95
C GLU A 31 6.62 -13.46 4.68
N ARG A 32 6.55 -12.31 4.01
CA ARG A 32 6.20 -10.98 4.53
C ARG A 32 4.99 -10.37 3.83
N VAL A 33 4.06 -11.24 3.43
CA VAL A 33 2.84 -10.83 2.75
C VAL A 33 1.69 -11.44 3.52
N SER A 34 1.03 -10.60 4.30
CA SER A 34 -0.19 -10.98 5.00
C SER A 34 -1.39 -10.83 4.04
N PRO A 35 -2.39 -11.72 4.10
CA PRO A 35 -3.69 -11.47 3.51
C PRO A 35 -4.23 -10.11 3.99
N GLY A 36 -4.76 -9.28 3.07
CA GLY A 36 -5.38 -7.98 3.40
C GLY A 36 -4.58 -6.74 3.03
N GLN A 37 -3.37 -6.88 2.50
CA GLN A 37 -2.65 -5.75 1.92
C GLN A 37 -3.27 -5.31 0.59
N LEU A 38 -3.23 -4.02 0.32
CA LEU A 38 -3.76 -3.41 -0.90
C LEU A 38 -2.63 -2.91 -1.77
N VAL A 39 -2.85 -2.93 -3.08
CA VAL A 39 -1.87 -2.46 -4.07
C VAL A 39 -2.56 -1.57 -5.10
N ALA A 40 -1.87 -0.52 -5.53
CA ALA A 40 -2.27 0.24 -6.71
C ALA A 40 -1.56 -0.35 -7.92
N VAL A 41 -2.32 -0.45 -9.01
CA VAL A 41 -1.84 -0.97 -10.30
C VAL A 41 -2.00 0.13 -11.33
N ALA A 42 -0.94 0.40 -12.08
CA ALA A 42 -1.02 1.27 -13.24
C ALA A 42 -0.77 0.45 -14.50
N THR A 43 -1.49 0.82 -15.57
CA THR A 43 -1.31 0.25 -16.90
C THR A 43 -0.42 1.16 -17.73
N ALA A 44 0.67 0.59 -18.24
CA ALA A 44 1.58 1.23 -19.16
C ALA A 44 0.92 1.59 -20.51
N PRO A 45 1.50 2.52 -21.29
CA PRO A 45 1.07 2.77 -22.66
C PRO A 45 1.12 1.54 -23.59
N ASP A 46 1.98 0.55 -23.30
CA ASP A 46 2.07 -0.71 -24.06
C ASP A 46 1.04 -1.77 -23.60
N GLY A 47 0.19 -1.43 -22.63
CA GLY A 47 -0.85 -2.29 -22.07
C GLY A 47 -0.38 -3.21 -20.94
N SER A 48 0.87 -3.14 -20.51
CA SER A 48 1.36 -3.92 -19.37
C SER A 48 0.92 -3.31 -18.03
N ASP A 49 0.46 -4.16 -17.11
CA ASP A 49 0.14 -3.74 -15.74
C ASP A 49 1.40 -3.85 -14.85
N ALA A 50 1.60 -2.88 -13.96
CA ALA A 50 2.57 -3.01 -12.86
C ALA A 50 1.97 -2.53 -11.53
N VAL A 51 2.36 -3.19 -10.45
CA VAL A 51 2.12 -2.70 -9.09
C VAL A 51 3.05 -1.52 -8.85
N VAL A 52 2.45 -0.36 -8.60
CA VAL A 52 3.15 0.91 -8.43
C VAL A 52 3.06 1.45 -7.01
N TRP A 53 2.29 0.80 -6.13
CA TRP A 53 2.20 1.18 -4.72
C TRP A 53 1.60 0.08 -3.86
N ARG A 54 1.83 0.16 -2.54
CA ARG A 54 1.33 -0.82 -1.57
C ARG A 54 0.93 -0.16 -0.24
N TRP A 55 -0.18 -0.64 0.30
CA TRP A 55 -0.63 -0.37 1.65
C TRP A 55 -0.59 -1.64 2.48
N TYR A 56 0.02 -1.54 3.64
CA TYR A 56 0.18 -2.61 4.61
C TYR A 56 -0.93 -2.54 5.65
N ASP A 57 -1.51 -3.67 5.98
CA ASP A 57 -2.46 -3.76 7.08
C ASP A 57 -1.72 -3.85 8.41
N ALA A 58 -1.87 -2.83 9.26
CA ALA A 58 -1.14 -2.70 10.50
C ALA A 58 -2.09 -2.44 11.68
N VAL A 59 -1.71 -2.94 12.86
CA VAL A 59 -2.46 -2.75 14.10
C VAL A 59 -1.95 -1.50 14.81
N VAL A 60 -2.86 -0.66 15.26
CA VAL A 60 -2.55 0.57 16.02
C VAL A 60 -2.19 0.21 17.45
N LEU A 61 -0.98 0.55 17.87
CA LEU A 61 -0.49 0.32 19.24
C LEU A 61 -0.66 1.54 20.14
N GLY A 62 -0.69 2.75 19.58
CA GLY A 62 -0.79 3.99 20.33
C GLY A 62 -0.25 5.19 19.58
N GLU A 63 0.00 6.26 20.33
CA GLU A 63 0.61 7.49 19.85
C GLU A 63 1.92 7.73 20.60
N GLU A 64 2.94 8.20 19.88
CA GLU A 64 4.26 8.52 20.42
C GLU A 64 4.77 9.80 19.75
N ALA A 65 4.95 10.88 20.52
CA ALA A 65 5.44 12.17 20.03
C ALA A 65 4.68 12.74 18.81
N GLY A 66 3.36 12.53 18.74
CA GLY A 66 2.52 12.96 17.62
C GLY A 66 2.60 12.06 16.37
N LEU A 67 3.31 10.94 16.45
CA LEU A 67 3.31 9.86 15.47
C LEU A 67 2.42 8.72 15.97
N ILE A 68 1.87 7.94 15.04
CA ILE A 68 1.10 6.74 15.36
C ILE A 68 2.06 5.57 15.43
N ARG A 69 2.12 4.92 16.60
CA ARG A 69 2.86 3.66 16.76
C ARG A 69 1.98 2.52 16.29
N MET A 70 2.50 1.71 15.37
CA MET A 70 1.78 0.62 14.72
C MET A 70 2.63 -0.63 14.70
N TRP A 71 2.01 -1.79 14.55
CA TRP A 71 2.68 -3.05 14.29
C TRP A 71 2.21 -3.66 12.99
N GLU A 72 3.15 -4.01 12.13
CA GLU A 72 2.91 -4.70 10.86
C GLU A 72 3.77 -5.97 10.82
N PRO A 73 3.22 -7.14 10.41
CA PRO A 73 3.91 -8.42 10.50
C PRO A 73 5.30 -8.49 9.84
N SER A 74 5.50 -7.72 8.77
CA SER A 74 6.70 -7.76 7.93
C SER A 74 7.83 -6.85 8.41
N HIS A 75 7.48 -5.82 9.18
CA HIS A 75 8.39 -4.74 9.59
C HIS A 75 8.47 -4.56 11.11
N GLY A 76 7.55 -5.17 11.87
CA GLY A 76 7.48 -5.03 13.32
C GLY A 76 6.82 -3.71 13.74
N GLU A 77 7.34 -3.08 14.79
CA GLU A 77 6.84 -1.78 15.25
C GLU A 77 7.34 -0.64 14.36
N ILE A 78 6.42 0.25 14.00
CA ILE A 78 6.63 1.36 13.06
C ILE A 78 6.03 2.62 13.66
N LEU A 79 6.71 3.75 13.46
CA LEU A 79 6.17 5.08 13.72
C LEU A 79 5.74 5.70 12.40
N ALA A 80 4.45 6.05 12.29
CA ALA A 80 3.86 6.58 11.08
C ALA A 80 3.28 7.97 11.32
N GLN A 81 3.41 8.85 10.33
CA GLN A 81 2.76 10.16 10.39
C GLN A 81 1.23 10.00 10.24
N PRO A 82 0.43 10.59 11.15
CA PRO A 82 -1.01 10.63 10.97
C PRO A 82 -1.36 11.55 9.81
N ARG A 83 -2.38 11.18 9.04
CA ARG A 83 -2.94 12.09 8.04
C ARG A 83 -3.71 13.22 8.74
N ARG A 84 -3.45 14.48 8.35
CA ARG A 84 -4.03 15.68 8.98
C ARG A 84 -5.57 15.69 9.07
N THR A 85 -6.24 14.94 8.20
CA THR A 85 -7.71 14.87 8.10
C THR A 85 -8.33 13.69 8.84
N HIS A 86 -7.53 12.74 9.35
CA HIS A 86 -8.03 11.55 10.00
C HIS A 86 -8.04 11.70 11.52
N ARG A 87 -9.12 11.23 12.17
CA ARG A 87 -9.10 11.01 13.63
C ARG A 87 -7.97 10.04 13.94
N CYS A 88 -7.25 10.31 15.04
CA CYS A 88 -6.23 9.40 15.55
C CYS A 88 -6.85 7.99 15.67
N PRO A 89 -6.31 6.97 14.98
CA PRO A 89 -6.86 5.63 15.05
C PRO A 89 -6.89 5.13 16.50
N GLN A 90 -7.95 4.42 16.88
CA GLN A 90 -8.04 3.88 18.24
C GLN A 90 -7.04 2.73 18.41
N VAL A 91 -6.41 2.65 19.59
CA VAL A 91 -5.54 1.52 19.94
C VAL A 91 -6.30 0.20 19.77
N GLY A 92 -5.63 -0.79 19.18
CA GLY A 92 -6.20 -2.10 18.86
C GLY A 92 -7.03 -2.16 17.58
N THR A 93 -7.21 -1.05 16.87
CA THR A 93 -7.84 -1.05 15.54
C THR A 93 -6.81 -1.30 14.44
N ARG A 94 -7.27 -1.70 13.26
CA ARG A 94 -6.45 -1.89 12.06
C ARG A 94 -6.50 -0.64 11.20
N ALA A 95 -5.37 -0.26 10.63
CA ALA A 95 -5.25 0.84 9.70
C ALA A 95 -4.22 0.53 8.62
N TYR A 96 -4.44 1.09 7.44
CA TYR A 96 -3.51 0.97 6.34
C TYR A 96 -2.32 1.90 6.53
N LEU A 97 -1.14 1.33 6.38
CA LEU A 97 0.16 1.98 6.45
C LEU A 97 0.75 2.03 5.05
N SER A 98 1.35 3.15 4.65
CA SER A 98 2.03 3.25 3.37
C SER A 98 3.39 3.94 3.52
N SER A 99 4.37 3.44 2.77
CA SER A 99 5.69 4.04 2.59
C SER A 99 5.81 4.49 1.14
N GLY A 100 6.05 5.77 0.88
CA GLY A 100 6.43 6.17 -0.48
C GLY A 100 6.29 7.63 -0.86
N LEU A 101 5.68 8.49 -0.03
CA LEU A 101 5.69 9.93 -0.33
C LEU A 101 6.96 10.59 0.24
N PRO A 102 7.69 11.41 -0.53
CA PRO A 102 8.85 12.14 -0.02
C PRO A 102 8.50 13.01 1.19
N GLY A 103 9.20 12.81 2.31
CA GLY A 103 9.03 13.60 3.53
C GLY A 103 8.44 12.84 4.74
N ALA A 104 8.02 11.58 4.57
CA ALA A 104 7.69 10.67 5.65
C ALA A 104 8.09 9.24 5.26
N ASP A 105 8.91 8.56 6.08
CA ASP A 105 9.25 7.15 5.83
C ASP A 105 7.97 6.27 5.83
N TRP A 106 6.98 6.64 6.66
CA TRP A 106 5.69 5.95 6.81
C TRP A 106 4.54 6.90 7.16
N TRP A 107 3.35 6.64 6.65
CA TRP A 107 2.12 7.37 6.98
C TRP A 107 0.89 6.47 7.08
N VAL A 108 -0.08 6.89 7.88
CA VAL A 108 -1.37 6.21 8.05
C VAL A 108 -2.35 6.70 6.98
N ALA A 109 -2.83 5.78 6.14
CA ALA A 109 -3.69 6.12 5.00
C ALA A 109 -5.18 6.19 5.35
N GLY A 110 -5.65 5.27 6.18
CA GLY A 110 -7.05 5.15 6.59
C GLY A 110 -7.27 3.92 7.47
N GLY A 111 -8.49 3.72 7.96
CA GLY A 111 -8.87 2.48 8.64
C GLY A 111 -8.80 1.29 7.68
N ALA A 112 -8.39 0.12 8.17
CA ALA A 112 -8.45 -1.09 7.35
C ALA A 112 -9.90 -1.51 7.14
N ALA A 113 -10.21 -1.99 5.95
CA ALA A 113 -11.55 -2.43 5.57
C ALA A 113 -11.58 -3.96 5.42
N ASP A 114 -12.79 -4.52 5.51
CA ASP A 114 -13.00 -5.97 5.33
C ASP A 114 -12.89 -6.38 3.84
N THR A 115 -13.16 -5.44 2.93
CA THR A 115 -13.05 -5.60 1.48
C THR A 115 -12.08 -4.55 0.91
N ALA A 116 -11.52 -4.83 -0.27
CA ALA A 116 -10.59 -3.89 -0.90
C ALA A 116 -11.32 -2.65 -1.44
N GLU A 117 -12.57 -2.83 -1.84
CA GLU A 117 -13.45 -1.81 -2.41
C GLU A 117 -13.85 -0.74 -1.38
N ASP A 118 -13.94 -1.13 -0.10
CA ASP A 118 -14.30 -0.24 1.01
C ASP A 118 -13.08 0.47 1.62
N ALA A 119 -11.88 0.23 1.09
CA ALA A 119 -10.66 0.80 1.63
C ALA A 119 -10.53 2.30 1.32
N ALA A 120 -10.43 3.11 2.37
CA ALA A 120 -10.21 4.55 2.26
C ALA A 120 -8.73 4.88 1.97
N VAL A 121 -8.21 4.42 0.83
CA VAL A 121 -6.84 4.63 0.36
C VAL A 121 -6.82 5.10 -1.10
N GLU A 122 -5.77 5.80 -1.50
CA GLU A 122 -5.67 6.52 -2.78
C GLU A 122 -5.26 5.62 -3.96
N LEU A 123 -5.99 4.53 -4.23
CA LEU A 123 -5.66 3.65 -5.36
C LEU A 123 -5.69 4.42 -6.70
N ASP A 124 -6.81 5.09 -6.98
CA ASP A 124 -7.04 5.79 -8.24
C ASP A 124 -6.12 7.01 -8.40
N GLU A 125 -5.81 7.73 -7.33
CA GLU A 125 -4.93 8.91 -7.44
C GLU A 125 -3.49 8.50 -7.77
N VAL A 126 -3.04 7.37 -7.20
CA VAL A 126 -1.72 6.82 -7.50
C VAL A 126 -1.68 6.25 -8.91
N GLU A 127 -2.74 5.57 -9.38
CA GLU A 127 -2.85 5.16 -10.77
C GLU A 127 -2.70 6.37 -11.71
N ARG A 128 -3.52 7.42 -11.53
CA ARG A 128 -3.44 8.65 -12.35
C ARG A 128 -2.07 9.33 -12.27
N LEU A 129 -1.43 9.32 -11.11
CA LEU A 129 -0.09 9.90 -10.96
C LEU A 129 0.90 9.21 -11.91
N TYR A 130 0.82 7.90 -12.08
CA TYR A 130 1.73 7.16 -12.95
C TYR A 130 1.30 7.12 -14.42
N THR A 131 0.00 7.11 -14.70
CA THR A 131 -0.54 7.04 -16.07
C THR A 131 -0.68 8.42 -16.72
N GLU A 132 -1.18 9.43 -16.01
CA GLU A 132 -1.47 10.77 -16.57
C GLU A 132 -0.29 11.74 -16.48
N ARG A 133 0.67 11.52 -15.57
CA ARG A 133 1.84 12.42 -15.39
C ARG A 133 3.13 11.90 -16.01
N ASP A 134 3.04 10.86 -16.84
CA ASP A 134 4.18 10.26 -17.56
C ASP A 134 5.31 9.78 -16.63
N LEU A 135 4.99 9.52 -15.36
CA LEU A 135 5.94 9.01 -14.38
C LEU A 135 6.22 7.52 -14.60
N TRP A 136 5.50 6.86 -15.53
CA TRP A 136 5.77 5.49 -15.95
C TRP A 136 7.23 5.27 -16.38
N HIS A 137 7.83 6.23 -17.08
CA HIS A 137 9.23 6.10 -17.51
C HIS A 137 10.24 6.03 -16.36
N SER A 138 9.85 6.41 -15.14
CA SER A 138 10.69 6.26 -13.96
C SER A 138 10.59 4.87 -13.32
N LEU A 139 9.58 4.06 -13.69
CA LEU A 139 9.26 2.76 -13.09
C LEU A 139 9.88 1.54 -13.80
N ILE A 140 10.62 1.76 -14.89
CA ILE A 140 11.24 0.73 -15.74
C ILE A 140 12.72 0.58 -15.41
#